data_AF-A0A1F3VPX1-F1
#
_entry.id   AF-A0A1F3VPX1-F1
#
_cell.length_a   1.000
_cell.length_b   1.000
_cell.length_c   1.000
_cell.angle_alpha   90.00
_cell.angle_beta   90.00
_cell.angle_gamma   90.00
#
_symmetry.space_group_name_H-M   'P 1'
#
loop_
_entity.id
_entity.type
_entity.pdbx_description
1 polymer ?
#
loop_
_entity_poly.entity_id
_entity_poly.type
_entity_poly.pdbx_seq_one_letter_code
_entity_poly.pdbx_strand_id
1 'polypeptide(L)'
;MFKLLILCIALLSSLGSFAQECPDPPQLNQEIVLLARAKIKKKVGRGECWDLAEYVLDEKGCEWDHQYVYGRPVDPLKECIFPGDILQFEKVELKWQEGRTRFEESMSHHTAIVSKVIDATHIMILHQNTDEFGKKVGESDFYFNRVTKGKIKVYRPVQPSN
;
A
#
# COMPACT_ATOMS: atom_id res chain seq x y z
N MET A 1 -2.76 -14.17 68.99
CA MET A 1 -3.72 -14.17 67.87
C MET A 1 -3.18 -13.23 66.79
N PHE A 2 -2.74 -13.79 65.66
CA PHE A 2 -2.03 -13.10 64.58
C PHE A 2 -2.98 -12.16 63.81
N LYS A 3 -2.64 -10.87 63.70
CA LYS A 3 -3.24 -9.96 62.70
C LYS A 3 -2.39 -10.02 61.44
N LEU A 4 -2.85 -10.82 60.47
CA LEU A 4 -2.28 -10.87 59.12
C LEU A 4 -2.92 -9.72 58.32
N LEU A 5 -2.15 -8.68 58.03
CA LEU A 5 -2.55 -7.59 57.14
C LEU A 5 -2.24 -8.02 55.71
N ILE A 6 -3.26 -8.41 54.94
CA ILE A 6 -3.11 -8.78 53.53
C ILE A 6 -3.05 -7.48 52.72
N LEU A 7 -1.87 -7.15 52.20
CA LEU A 7 -1.65 -6.07 51.25
C LEU A 7 -1.99 -6.59 49.85
N CYS A 8 -3.19 -6.28 49.36
CA CYS A 8 -3.57 -6.53 47.96
C CYS A 8 -2.87 -5.52 47.05
N ILE A 9 -1.73 -5.91 46.48
CA ILE A 9 -1.09 -5.19 45.37
C ILE A 9 -1.87 -5.53 44.10
N ALA A 10 -2.74 -4.61 43.67
CA ALA A 10 -3.38 -4.68 42.36
C ALA A 10 -2.32 -4.35 41.29
N LEU A 11 -1.75 -5.40 40.67
CA LEU A 11 -1.00 -5.29 39.43
C LEU A 11 -1.98 -4.91 38.31
N LEU A 12 -2.13 -3.62 38.04
CA LEU A 12 -2.68 -3.14 36.77
C LEU A 12 -1.66 -3.43 35.67
N SER A 13 -1.78 -4.59 35.04
CA SER A 13 -1.11 -4.89 33.78
C SER A 13 -1.73 -4.00 32.71
N SER A 14 -1.12 -2.87 32.42
CA SER A 14 -1.41 -2.10 31.22
C SER A 14 -1.10 -2.97 30.01
N LEU A 15 -2.14 -3.56 29.41
CA LEU A 15 -2.08 -4.12 28.07
C LEU A 15 -1.81 -2.95 27.11
N GLY A 16 -0.53 -2.64 26.90
CA GLY A 16 -0.13 -1.72 25.86
C GLY A 16 -0.48 -2.34 24.51
N SER A 17 -1.41 -1.72 23.79
CA SER A 17 -1.56 -1.97 22.35
C SER A 17 -0.24 -1.59 21.70
N PHE A 18 0.54 -2.57 21.27
CA PHE A 18 1.66 -2.36 20.36
C PHE A 18 1.10 -2.05 18.96
N ALA A 19 0.58 -0.84 18.78
CA ALA A 19 0.48 -0.29 17.44
C ALA A 19 1.92 0.03 17.00
N GLN A 20 2.37 -0.56 15.89
CA GLN A 20 3.68 -0.23 15.33
C GLN A 20 3.63 1.23 14.87
N GLU A 21 4.30 2.12 15.59
CA GLU A 21 4.47 3.51 15.15
C GLU A 21 5.34 3.52 13.89
N CYS A 22 4.74 3.96 12.79
CA CYS A 22 5.44 4.13 11.52
C CYS A 22 6.12 5.50 11.47
N PRO A 23 7.40 5.59 11.08
CA PRO A 23 8.05 6.88 10.86
C PRO A 23 7.45 7.59 9.65
N ASP A 24 7.85 8.84 9.44
CA ASP A 24 7.45 9.59 8.24
C ASP A 24 7.96 8.89 6.96
N PRO A 25 7.21 8.98 5.84
CA PRO A 25 7.64 8.43 4.56
C PRO A 25 8.97 9.05 4.09
N PRO A 26 9.87 8.26 3.46
CA PRO A 26 11.08 8.78 2.85
C PRO A 26 10.82 9.94 1.88
N GLN A 27 11.76 10.87 1.73
CA GLN A 27 11.58 12.01 0.81
C GLN A 27 11.28 11.55 -0.62
N LEU A 28 12.01 10.55 -1.13
CA LEU A 28 11.79 9.99 -2.46
C LEU A 28 10.34 9.49 -2.63
N ASN A 29 9.82 8.77 -1.64
CA ASN A 29 8.43 8.31 -1.59
C ASN A 29 7.42 9.46 -1.71
N GLN A 30 7.64 10.57 -1.01
CA GLN A 30 6.79 11.76 -1.10
C GLN A 30 6.80 12.36 -2.52
N GLU A 31 7.98 12.44 -3.14
CA GLU A 31 8.14 12.95 -4.49
C GLU A 31 7.47 12.06 -5.54
N ILE A 32 7.53 10.73 -5.38
CA ILE A 32 6.83 9.75 -6.22
C ILE A 32 5.31 10.00 -6.17
N VAL A 33 4.73 10.21 -4.97
CA VAL A 33 3.30 10.50 -4.83
C VAL A 33 2.92 11.81 -5.53
N LEU A 34 3.74 12.85 -5.40
CA LEU A 34 3.50 14.14 -6.05
C LEU A 34 3.48 14.00 -7.59
N LEU A 35 4.44 13.29 -8.16
CA LEU A 35 4.49 13.00 -9.59
C LEU A 35 3.27 12.21 -10.07
N ALA A 36 2.90 11.15 -9.34
CA ALA A 36 1.75 10.32 -9.68
C ALA A 36 0.44 11.14 -9.62
N ARG A 37 0.23 11.93 -8.57
CA ARG A 37 -0.97 12.78 -8.42
C ARG A 37 -1.11 13.82 -9.52
N ALA A 38 0.00 14.38 -10.01
CA ALA A 38 -0.02 15.35 -11.11
C ALA A 38 -0.55 14.76 -12.44
N LYS A 39 -0.66 13.41 -12.52
CA LYS A 39 -1.20 12.67 -13.67
C LYS A 39 -2.66 12.26 -13.53
N ILE A 40 -3.33 12.52 -12.40
CA ILE A 40 -4.76 12.21 -12.24
C ILE A 40 -5.57 12.75 -13.43
N LYS A 41 -6.49 11.92 -13.94
CA LYS A 41 -7.33 12.13 -15.13
C LYS A 41 -6.57 12.21 -16.47
N LYS A 42 -5.25 12.01 -16.47
CA LYS A 42 -4.43 11.95 -17.68
C LYS A 42 -4.01 10.50 -17.96
N LYS A 43 -3.80 10.20 -19.23
CA LYS A 43 -3.21 8.95 -19.68
C LYS A 43 -1.69 9.06 -19.59
N VAL A 44 -1.03 8.16 -18.86
CA VAL A 44 0.44 8.04 -18.83
C VAL A 44 0.86 6.91 -19.76
N GLY A 45 1.87 7.15 -20.59
CA GLY A 45 2.35 6.17 -21.57
C GLY A 45 1.25 5.67 -22.49
N ARG A 46 1.14 4.34 -22.63
CA ARG A 46 0.11 3.66 -23.42
C ARG A 46 -1.21 3.50 -22.66
N GLY A 47 -1.23 3.83 -21.38
CA GLY A 47 -2.39 3.68 -20.52
C GLY A 47 -2.42 2.33 -19.78
N GLU A 48 -1.33 1.56 -19.80
CA GLU A 48 -1.21 0.29 -19.07
C GLU A 48 -0.95 0.54 -17.59
N CYS A 49 -1.37 -0.37 -16.72
CA CYS A 49 -1.30 -0.18 -15.27
C CYS A 49 0.12 0.12 -14.75
N TRP A 50 1.13 -0.47 -15.39
CA TRP A 50 2.53 -0.30 -15.04
C TRP A 50 3.17 0.98 -15.61
N ASP A 51 2.59 1.62 -16.65
CA ASP A 51 3.17 2.83 -17.26
C ASP A 51 3.27 3.98 -16.24
N LEU A 52 2.38 4.02 -15.25
CA LEU A 52 2.45 5.02 -14.18
C LEU A 52 3.65 4.78 -13.25
N ALA A 53 3.96 3.52 -12.93
CA ALA A 53 5.11 3.14 -12.12
C ALA A 53 6.42 3.42 -12.86
N GLU A 54 6.50 3.02 -14.14
CA GLU A 54 7.63 3.38 -15.04
C GLU A 54 7.88 4.89 -15.01
N TYR A 55 6.84 5.69 -15.29
CA TYR A 55 6.96 7.14 -15.34
C TYR A 55 7.58 7.76 -14.09
N VAL A 56 7.08 7.40 -12.90
CA VAL A 56 7.57 8.02 -11.65
C VAL A 56 8.97 7.55 -11.28
N LEU A 57 9.31 6.28 -11.57
CA LEU A 57 10.61 5.71 -11.29
C LEU A 57 11.67 6.32 -12.21
N ASP A 58 11.39 6.40 -13.50
CA ASP A 58 12.31 6.95 -14.49
C ASP A 58 12.54 8.45 -14.27
N GLU A 59 11.49 9.23 -13.97
CA GLU A 59 11.60 10.66 -13.65
C GLU A 59 12.47 10.92 -12.40
N LYS A 60 12.55 9.95 -11.48
CA LYS A 60 13.35 10.03 -10.25
C LYS A 60 14.68 9.29 -10.35
N GLY A 61 15.00 8.69 -11.49
CA GLY A 61 16.21 7.91 -11.68
C GLY A 61 16.31 6.74 -10.69
N CYS A 62 15.18 6.09 -10.42
CA CYS A 62 15.12 4.94 -9.52
C CYS A 62 15.58 3.66 -10.23
N GLU A 63 16.12 2.71 -9.47
CA GLU A 63 16.45 1.37 -9.96
C GLU A 63 15.21 0.46 -9.96
N TRP A 64 14.98 -0.20 -11.09
CA TRP A 64 13.95 -1.23 -11.24
C TRP A 64 14.29 -2.17 -12.41
N ASP A 65 13.60 -3.32 -12.50
CA ASP A 65 13.92 -4.37 -13.47
C ASP A 65 13.27 -4.20 -14.86
N HIS A 66 12.54 -3.09 -15.06
CA HIS A 66 11.71 -2.84 -16.25
C HIS A 66 10.66 -3.93 -16.55
N GLN A 67 10.30 -4.71 -15.53
CA GLN A 67 9.25 -5.73 -15.57
C GLN A 67 8.29 -5.53 -14.39
N TYR A 68 8.54 -6.20 -13.25
CA TYR A 68 7.61 -6.26 -12.11
C TYR A 68 8.30 -6.18 -10.74
N VAL A 69 9.57 -5.76 -10.71
CA VAL A 69 10.33 -5.44 -9.50
C VAL A 69 10.69 -3.96 -9.53
N TYR A 70 9.93 -3.18 -8.76
CA TYR A 70 9.92 -1.72 -8.81
C TYR A 70 10.82 -1.04 -7.76
N GLY A 71 11.87 -1.74 -7.32
CA GLY A 71 12.79 -1.29 -6.27
C GLY A 71 13.01 -2.37 -5.21
N ARG A 72 13.27 -1.96 -3.96
CA ARG A 72 13.53 -2.89 -2.86
C ARG A 72 12.23 -3.55 -2.38
N PRO A 73 12.16 -4.88 -2.24
CA PRO A 73 11.02 -5.53 -1.61
C PRO A 73 10.79 -5.05 -0.18
N VAL A 74 9.53 -4.80 0.17
CA VAL A 74 9.06 -4.47 1.52
C VAL A 74 8.22 -5.64 2.03
N ASP A 75 8.52 -6.11 3.24
CA ASP A 75 7.71 -7.12 3.94
C ASP A 75 6.70 -6.41 4.87
N PRO A 76 5.40 -6.34 4.53
CA PRO A 76 4.42 -5.61 5.32
C PRO A 76 4.18 -6.18 6.74
N LEU A 77 4.71 -7.38 7.03
CA LEU A 77 4.68 -7.96 8.38
C LEU A 77 5.81 -7.44 9.27
N LYS A 78 6.81 -6.77 8.69
CA LYS A 78 8.00 -6.28 9.39
C LYS A 78 8.20 -4.78 9.23
N GLU A 79 7.78 -4.23 8.10
CA GLU A 79 7.96 -2.83 7.72
C GLU A 79 6.62 -2.18 7.42
N CYS A 80 6.52 -0.89 7.74
CA CYS A 80 5.39 -0.08 7.33
C CYS A 80 5.35 0.08 5.81
N ILE A 81 4.15 0.03 5.25
CA ILE A 81 3.88 0.53 3.90
C ILE A 81 3.82 2.05 3.98
N PHE A 82 4.44 2.73 3.03
CA PHE A 82 4.40 4.19 2.92
C PHE A 82 3.69 4.64 1.64
N PRO A 83 3.09 5.84 1.63
CA PRO A 83 2.83 6.54 0.39
C PRO A 83 4.08 6.54 -0.50
N GLY A 84 3.94 6.31 -1.79
CA GLY A 84 5.02 6.18 -2.76
C GLY A 84 5.55 4.76 -2.94
N ASP A 85 5.22 3.82 -2.05
CA ASP A 85 5.50 2.41 -2.30
C ASP A 85 4.64 1.91 -3.48
N ILE A 86 5.18 0.96 -4.23
CA ILE A 86 4.58 0.41 -5.46
C ILE A 86 4.07 -1.00 -5.16
N LEU A 87 2.80 -1.24 -5.51
CA LEU A 87 2.12 -2.51 -5.34
C LEU A 87 2.05 -3.25 -6.66
N GLN A 88 2.46 -4.51 -6.65
CA GLN A 88 2.24 -5.46 -7.73
C GLN A 88 1.26 -6.54 -7.27
N PHE A 89 0.11 -6.61 -7.94
CA PHE A 89 -0.96 -7.58 -7.69
C PHE A 89 -0.80 -8.79 -8.61
N GLU A 90 -0.88 -9.99 -8.05
CA GLU A 90 -0.81 -11.25 -8.79
C GLU A 90 -2.00 -12.14 -8.40
N LYS A 91 -2.95 -12.31 -9.32
CA LYS A 91 -4.16 -13.14 -9.15
C LYS A 91 -4.95 -12.79 -7.87
N VAL A 92 -5.07 -11.49 -7.59
CA VAL A 92 -5.74 -11.00 -6.40
C VAL A 92 -7.25 -11.02 -6.61
N GLU A 93 -7.98 -11.59 -5.65
CA GLU A 93 -9.45 -11.59 -5.62
C GLU A 93 -9.91 -10.89 -4.33
N LEU A 94 -10.71 -9.85 -4.48
CA LEU A 94 -11.35 -9.14 -3.37
C LEU A 94 -12.81 -9.55 -3.28
N LYS A 95 -13.30 -9.84 -2.08
CA LYS A 95 -14.70 -10.17 -1.81
C LYS A 95 -15.16 -9.43 -0.56
N TRP A 96 -16.29 -8.76 -0.67
CA TRP A 96 -16.92 -8.12 0.48
C TRP A 96 -18.44 -8.07 0.33
N GLN A 97 -19.11 -7.73 1.42
CA GLN A 97 -20.56 -7.62 1.46
C GLN A 97 -20.93 -6.27 2.08
N GLU A 98 -21.83 -5.54 1.42
CA GLU A 98 -22.43 -4.32 1.94
C GLU A 98 -23.94 -4.52 2.03
N GLY A 99 -24.45 -4.57 3.27
CA GLY A 99 -25.84 -4.95 3.52
C GLY A 99 -26.14 -6.35 3.00
N ARG A 100 -26.99 -6.43 1.96
CA ARG A 100 -27.38 -7.70 1.30
C ARG A 100 -26.65 -7.96 -0.02
N THR A 101 -25.85 -7.01 -0.50
CA THR A 101 -25.16 -7.09 -1.79
C THR A 101 -23.77 -7.65 -1.59
N ARG A 102 -23.40 -8.65 -2.40
CA ARG A 102 -22.04 -9.19 -2.45
C ARG A 102 -21.30 -8.57 -3.62
N PHE A 103 -20.07 -8.18 -3.37
CA PHE A 103 -19.16 -7.59 -4.34
C PHE A 103 -17.94 -8.49 -4.50
N GLU A 104 -17.44 -8.55 -5.72
CA GLU A 104 -16.23 -9.27 -6.09
C GLU A 104 -15.45 -8.43 -7.09
N GLU A 105 -14.14 -8.35 -6.90
CA GLU A 105 -13.21 -7.71 -7.82
C GLU A 105 -12.01 -8.63 -8.02
N SER A 106 -11.47 -8.67 -9.24
CA SER A 106 -10.31 -9.50 -9.58
C SER A 106 -9.23 -8.71 -10.30
N MET A 107 -8.00 -8.80 -9.79
CA MET A 107 -6.81 -8.21 -10.39
C MET A 107 -5.85 -9.35 -10.77
N SER A 108 -5.94 -9.82 -12.02
CA SER A 108 -5.11 -10.93 -12.51
C SER A 108 -3.61 -10.57 -12.51
N HIS A 109 -3.29 -9.38 -12.98
CA HIS A 109 -1.95 -8.80 -13.01
C HIS A 109 -2.06 -7.27 -13.06
N HIS A 110 -1.80 -6.58 -11.95
CA HIS A 110 -2.03 -5.12 -11.86
C HIS A 110 -0.94 -4.41 -11.08
N THR A 111 -0.74 -3.12 -11.35
CA THR A 111 0.28 -2.29 -10.68
C THR A 111 -0.38 -1.00 -10.19
N ALA A 112 -0.02 -0.57 -8.98
CA ALA A 112 -0.50 0.68 -8.41
C ALA A 112 0.56 1.34 -7.50
N ILE A 113 0.41 2.63 -7.22
CA ILE A 113 1.25 3.39 -6.29
C ILE A 113 0.40 3.75 -5.07
N VAL A 114 0.90 3.51 -3.86
CA VAL A 114 0.23 3.95 -2.63
C VAL A 114 0.24 5.48 -2.57
N SER A 115 -0.90 6.14 -2.52
CA SER A 115 -0.97 7.60 -2.40
C SER A 115 -1.19 8.08 -0.97
N LYS A 116 -1.81 7.23 -0.14
CA LYS A 116 -2.08 7.50 1.27
C LYS A 116 -2.26 6.19 2.02
N VAL A 117 -1.76 6.13 3.26
CA VAL A 117 -2.11 5.07 4.22
C VAL A 117 -3.13 5.64 5.20
N ILE A 118 -4.29 5.01 5.31
CA ILE A 118 -5.38 5.45 6.20
C ILE A 118 -5.29 4.68 7.51
N ASP A 119 -5.21 3.35 7.41
CA ASP A 119 -4.94 2.46 8.53
C ASP A 119 -4.25 1.17 8.03
N ALA A 120 -4.02 0.20 8.93
CA ALA A 120 -3.33 -1.05 8.62
C ALA A 120 -4.04 -1.91 7.56
N THR A 121 -5.33 -1.69 7.34
CA THR A 121 -6.16 -2.46 6.40
C THR A 121 -6.63 -1.64 5.20
N HIS A 122 -6.45 -0.32 5.22
CA HIS A 122 -7.01 0.60 4.24
C HIS A 122 -5.98 1.61 3.74
N ILE A 123 -5.79 1.64 2.43
CA ILE A 123 -4.93 2.59 1.75
C ILE A 123 -5.66 3.20 0.55
N MET A 124 -5.16 4.33 0.08
CA MET A 124 -5.52 4.88 -1.23
C MET A 124 -4.41 4.57 -2.22
N ILE A 125 -4.79 4.19 -3.44
CA ILE A 125 -3.86 3.83 -4.50
C ILE A 125 -4.12 4.66 -5.77
N LEU A 126 -3.04 5.02 -6.46
CA LEU A 126 -3.05 5.64 -7.78
C LEU A 126 -2.71 4.57 -8.83
N HIS A 127 -3.58 4.41 -9.81
CA HIS A 127 -3.42 3.44 -10.88
C HIS A 127 -4.18 3.86 -12.14
N GLN A 128 -3.94 3.15 -13.24
CA GLN A 128 -4.68 3.28 -14.48
C GLN A 128 -4.95 1.90 -15.06
N ASN A 129 -5.69 1.83 -16.16
CA ASN A 129 -6.17 0.59 -16.75
C ASN A 129 -7.15 -0.16 -15.83
N THR A 130 -8.13 0.56 -15.30
CA THR A 130 -9.19 -0.01 -14.47
C THR A 130 -10.55 0.13 -15.15
N ASP A 131 -11.54 -0.61 -14.67
CA ASP A 131 -12.90 -0.49 -15.18
C ASP A 131 -13.48 0.92 -14.94
N GLU A 132 -13.15 1.52 -13.79
CA GLU A 132 -13.66 2.85 -13.41
C GLU A 132 -12.99 4.00 -14.18
N PHE A 133 -11.66 3.96 -14.33
CA PHE A 133 -10.89 5.09 -14.88
C PHE A 133 -10.43 4.87 -16.32
N GLY A 134 -10.64 3.66 -16.86
CA GLY A 134 -10.10 3.24 -18.16
C GLY A 134 -8.59 3.42 -18.20
N LYS A 135 -8.07 3.90 -19.34
CA LYS A 135 -6.64 4.13 -19.59
C LYS A 135 -6.06 5.40 -18.93
N LYS A 136 -6.76 6.02 -17.98
CA LYS A 136 -6.33 7.25 -17.30
C LYS A 136 -6.02 6.96 -15.83
N VAL A 137 -5.13 7.75 -15.25
CA VAL A 137 -4.82 7.67 -13.81
C VAL A 137 -6.04 8.10 -12.99
N GLY A 138 -6.47 7.24 -12.09
CA GLY A 138 -7.43 7.53 -11.03
C GLY A 138 -6.89 7.14 -9.67
N GLU A 139 -7.60 7.55 -8.62
CA GLU A 139 -7.31 7.23 -7.23
C GLU A 139 -8.50 6.45 -6.68
N SER A 140 -8.25 5.32 -6.01
CA SER A 140 -9.29 4.47 -5.43
C SER A 140 -8.86 3.91 -4.07
N ASP A 141 -9.84 3.49 -3.28
CA ASP A 141 -9.60 2.80 -2.02
C ASP A 141 -9.19 1.35 -2.27
N PHE A 142 -8.22 0.88 -1.49
CA PHE A 142 -7.84 -0.53 -1.44
C PHE A 142 -7.85 -1.04 -0.01
N TYR A 143 -8.54 -2.16 0.20
CA TYR A 143 -8.76 -2.75 1.51
C TYR A 143 -8.12 -4.14 1.59
N PHE A 144 -7.04 -4.28 2.35
CA PHE A 144 -6.33 -5.55 2.53
C PHE A 144 -7.23 -6.63 3.14
N ASN A 145 -8.14 -6.25 4.04
CA ASN A 145 -9.07 -7.17 4.69
C ASN A 145 -10.17 -7.74 3.75
N ARG A 146 -10.28 -7.22 2.52
CA ARG A 146 -11.19 -7.76 1.48
C ARG A 146 -10.50 -8.80 0.60
N VAL A 147 -9.17 -8.92 0.66
CA VAL A 147 -8.39 -9.86 -0.15
C VAL A 147 -8.61 -11.28 0.35
N THR A 148 -9.10 -12.15 -0.53
CA THR A 148 -9.37 -13.57 -0.23
C THR A 148 -8.40 -14.53 -0.90
N LYS A 149 -7.71 -14.07 -1.95
CA LYS A 149 -6.74 -14.86 -2.72
C LYS A 149 -5.74 -13.95 -3.42
N GLY A 150 -4.62 -14.53 -3.83
CA GLY A 150 -3.58 -13.87 -4.62
C GLY A 150 -2.40 -13.40 -3.78
N LYS A 151 -1.51 -12.64 -4.41
CA LYS A 151 -0.34 -12.07 -3.77
C LYS A 151 -0.25 -10.59 -4.09
N ILE A 152 0.15 -9.81 -3.09
CA ILE A 152 0.47 -8.40 -3.24
C ILE A 152 1.93 -8.26 -2.85
N LYS A 153 2.76 -7.86 -3.80
CA LYS A 153 4.16 -7.53 -3.55
C LYS A 153 4.26 -6.02 -3.38
N VAL A 154 5.01 -5.59 -2.37
CA VAL A 154 5.26 -4.18 -2.09
C VAL A 154 6.72 -3.89 -2.37
N TYR A 155 6.97 -2.82 -3.12
CA TYR A 155 8.30 -2.34 -3.44
C TYR A 155 8.47 -0.90 -3.01
N ARG A 156 9.61 -0.61 -2.37
CA ARG A 156 10.02 0.75 -2.07
C ARG A 156 10.98 1.24 -3.16
N PRO A 157 10.68 2.35 -3.85
CA PRO A 157 11.60 2.97 -4.79
C PRO A 157 12.96 3.24 -4.14
N VAL A 158 14.03 3.01 -4.89
CA VAL A 158 15.41 3.29 -4.47
C VAL A 158 16.15 3.92 -5.63
N GLN A 159 17.07 4.84 -5.34
CA GLN A 159 18.01 5.38 -6.31
C GLN A 159 19.32 4.60 -6.27
N PRO A 160 20.10 4.57 -7.36
CA PRO A 160 21.43 3.99 -7.36
C PRO A 160 22.30 4.58 -6.25
N SER A 161 23.08 3.73 -5.60
CA SER A 161 24.12 4.21 -4.69
C SER A 161 25.26 4.80 -5.54
N ASN A 162 25.54 6.09 -5.36
CA ASN A 162 26.70 6.75 -5.97
C ASN A 162 28.03 6.19 -5.45
#